data_AF-A0AAD7EHB3-F1
#
_entry.id   AF-A0AAD7EHB3-F1
#
_cell.length_a   1.000
_cell.length_b   1.000
_cell.length_c   1.000
_cell.angle_alpha   90.00
_cell.angle_beta   90.00
_cell.angle_gamma   90.00
#
_symmetry.space_group_name_H-M   'P 1'
#
loop_
_entity.id
_entity.type
_entity.pdbx_description
1 polymer ?
#
loop_
_entity_poly.entity_id
_entity_poly.type
_entity_poly.pdbx_seq_one_letter_code
_entity_poly.pdbx_strand_id
1 'polypeptide(L)'
;MSDEGPLHSMEFMVLKSLNVLHRLIPWHRAMCESLGAGLLRLIIHIVAIPRPLGPKETVMLEDIVVQTLPSSTVYRTVLKELDMQLQTVDVVDAMADLDVLHNFTLYGPFESFLRLAYERIAFMKTVDSQDTVSRKACDNMQCGLIDEKSKFKRCSHCKSVYYCSPDCQKIDWTHGHREACHASQRDDLGAHNYSFMRALLHRDIMEHRYQEFPRLLDPHRLALMRQTVQKNPSHPLVTIMDYTDGKPMMRVEDVYWQREEDELCHVHWDEHISRMAHSRHGRMELHLMIVLDGPKNWRHVRRLMFSQRSDRPSFREGLVHIFTQPELEGKNDFERIEELRVASRNAVSIH
;
A
#
# COMPACT_ATOMS: atom_id res chain seq x y z
N MET A 1 -11.51 -39.22 31.28
CA MET A 1 -10.97 -38.01 31.93
C MET A 1 -9.69 -37.68 31.21
N SER A 2 -9.82 -36.92 30.13
CA SER A 2 -8.69 -36.43 29.34
C SER A 2 -8.03 -35.29 30.09
N ASP A 3 -6.73 -35.45 30.31
CA ASP A 3 -5.82 -34.52 30.96
C ASP A 3 -5.60 -33.30 30.04
N GLU A 4 -6.57 -32.36 30.04
CA GLU A 4 -6.42 -31.06 29.39
C GLU A 4 -5.56 -30.16 30.29
N GLY A 5 -4.24 -30.21 30.07
CA GLY A 5 -3.28 -29.43 30.82
C GLY A 5 -3.51 -27.90 30.75
N PRO A 6 -3.02 -27.15 31.75
CA PRO A 6 -3.36 -25.74 32.01
C PRO A 6 -2.90 -24.72 30.94
N LEU A 7 -2.10 -25.12 29.94
CA LEU A 7 -1.69 -24.23 28.84
C LEU A 7 -2.85 -23.86 27.89
N HIS A 8 -3.93 -24.65 27.82
CA HIS A 8 -5.08 -24.35 26.93
C HIS A 8 -5.83 -23.05 27.27
N SER A 9 -5.66 -22.50 28.48
CA SER A 9 -6.38 -21.32 28.95
C SER A 9 -5.71 -19.99 28.56
N MET A 10 -4.40 -19.87 28.77
CA MET A 10 -3.68 -18.59 28.60
C MET A 10 -3.39 -18.25 27.13
N GLU A 11 -2.92 -19.22 26.35
CA GLU A 11 -2.59 -18.99 24.93
C GLU A 11 -3.85 -18.62 24.13
N PHE A 12 -4.96 -19.29 24.42
CA PHE A 12 -6.26 -19.00 23.81
C PHE A 12 -6.86 -17.66 24.27
N MET A 13 -6.59 -17.24 25.52
CA MET A 13 -6.97 -15.91 25.99
C MET A 13 -6.24 -14.81 25.23
N VAL A 14 -4.95 -14.96 24.94
CA VAL A 14 -4.16 -13.97 24.18
C VAL A 14 -4.69 -13.85 22.75
N LEU A 15 -4.94 -14.97 22.08
CA LEU A 15 -5.49 -14.99 20.72
C LEU A 15 -6.91 -14.42 20.65
N LYS A 16 -7.77 -14.68 21.64
CA LYS A 16 -9.09 -14.04 21.76
C LYS A 16 -8.99 -12.56 22.09
N SER A 17 -7.97 -12.14 22.83
CA SER A 17 -7.77 -10.74 23.22
C SER A 17 -7.49 -9.87 22.00
N LEU A 18 -6.74 -10.35 21.00
CA LEU A 18 -6.61 -9.67 19.70
C LEU A 18 -7.97 -9.38 19.04
N ASN A 19 -8.89 -10.34 19.11
CA ASN A 19 -10.24 -10.22 18.54
C ASN A 19 -11.14 -9.25 19.35
N VAL A 20 -10.78 -8.94 20.59
CA VAL A 20 -11.49 -7.94 21.41
C VAL A 20 -10.84 -6.56 21.25
N LEU A 21 -9.51 -6.48 21.26
CA LEU A 21 -8.75 -5.23 21.21
C LEU A 21 -9.06 -4.42 19.95
N HIS A 22 -9.18 -5.04 18.77
CA HIS A 22 -9.49 -4.29 17.54
C HIS A 22 -10.87 -3.60 17.54
N ARG A 23 -11.81 -4.07 18.38
CA ARG A 23 -13.13 -3.42 18.52
C ARG A 23 -13.07 -2.18 19.39
N LEU A 24 -12.02 -2.06 20.21
CA LEU A 24 -11.83 -0.99 21.18
C LEU A 24 -10.86 0.08 20.68
N ILE A 25 -9.88 -0.32 19.87
CA ILE A 25 -8.84 0.56 19.35
C ILE A 25 -8.52 0.23 17.88
N PRO A 26 -7.94 1.18 17.12
CA PRO A 26 -7.57 0.98 15.72
C PRO A 26 -6.65 -0.22 15.52
N TRP A 27 -6.80 -0.92 14.39
CA TRP A 27 -6.14 -2.21 14.14
C TRP A 27 -4.63 -2.18 14.33
N HIS A 28 -3.95 -1.15 13.79
CA HIS A 28 -2.51 -1.00 13.94
C HIS A 28 -2.07 -0.84 15.40
N ARG A 29 -2.89 -0.22 16.25
CA ARG A 29 -2.61 -0.08 17.70
C ARG A 29 -2.85 -1.39 18.43
N ALA A 30 -3.97 -2.06 18.16
CA ALA A 30 -4.25 -3.39 18.71
C ALA A 30 -3.12 -4.38 18.40
N MET A 31 -2.59 -4.32 17.18
CA MET A 31 -1.45 -5.14 16.78
C MET A 31 -0.17 -4.78 17.55
N CYS A 32 0.15 -3.49 17.70
CA CYS A 32 1.32 -3.06 18.48
C CYS A 32 1.22 -3.52 19.95
N GLU A 33 0.06 -3.34 20.59
CA GLU A 33 -0.15 -3.78 21.98
C GLU A 33 -0.01 -5.30 22.11
N SER A 34 -0.53 -6.05 21.15
CA SER A 34 -0.45 -7.52 21.17
C SER A 34 0.98 -8.02 20.96
N LEU A 35 1.74 -7.38 20.06
CA LEU A 35 3.16 -7.67 19.88
C LEU A 35 3.97 -7.32 21.14
N GLY A 36 3.73 -6.16 21.74
CA GLY A 36 4.36 -5.73 22.99
C GLY A 36 4.02 -6.65 24.17
N ALA A 37 2.83 -7.26 24.16
CA ALA A 37 2.40 -8.28 25.11
C ALA A 37 2.99 -9.68 24.85
N GLY A 38 3.81 -9.85 23.80
CA GLY A 38 4.52 -11.10 23.52
C GLY A 38 3.84 -12.04 22.53
N LEU A 39 2.89 -11.57 21.70
CA LEU A 39 2.25 -12.38 20.66
C LEU A 39 3.27 -13.13 19.78
N LEU A 40 4.33 -12.46 19.34
CA LEU A 40 5.35 -13.07 18.49
C LEU A 40 6.10 -14.20 19.22
N ARG A 41 6.45 -14.00 20.49
CA ARG A 41 7.09 -15.03 21.33
C ARG A 41 6.19 -16.25 21.51
N LEU A 42 4.90 -16.02 21.73
CA LEU A 42 3.91 -17.09 21.85
C LEU A 42 3.84 -17.91 20.55
N ILE A 43 3.76 -17.26 19.39
CA ILE A 43 3.72 -17.96 18.10
C ILE A 43 5.00 -18.77 17.87
N ILE A 44 6.17 -18.20 18.16
CA ILE A 44 7.45 -18.92 18.04
C ILE A 44 7.45 -20.15 18.95
N HIS A 45 6.99 -20.02 20.19
CA HIS A 45 6.89 -21.14 21.12
C HIS A 45 5.97 -22.24 20.58
N ILE A 46 4.79 -21.88 20.09
CA ILE A 46 3.82 -22.84 19.53
C ILE A 46 4.39 -23.54 18.29
N VAL A 47 5.03 -22.79 17.39
CA VAL A 47 5.64 -23.34 16.17
C VAL A 47 6.83 -24.25 16.50
N ALA A 48 7.57 -23.97 17.58
CA ALA A 48 8.71 -24.77 18.03
C ALA A 48 8.36 -26.03 18.82
N ILE A 49 7.11 -26.20 19.29
CA ILE A 49 6.73 -27.39 20.05
C ILE A 49 6.18 -28.48 19.11
N PRO A 50 6.75 -29.70 19.11
CA PRO A 50 6.21 -30.84 18.36
C PRO A 50 4.98 -31.44 19.06
N ARG A 51 3.86 -30.70 19.10
CA ARG A 51 2.59 -31.20 19.66
C ARG A 51 1.42 -30.85 18.76
N PRO A 52 0.62 -31.83 18.31
CA PRO A 52 -0.53 -31.56 17.45
C PRO A 52 -1.49 -30.58 18.14
N LEU A 53 -1.72 -29.46 17.48
CA LEU A 53 -2.75 -28.50 17.83
C LEU A 53 -4.13 -29.07 17.46
N GLY A 54 -5.16 -28.68 18.20
CA GLY A 54 -6.53 -28.99 17.82
C GLY A 54 -6.91 -28.27 16.52
N PRO A 55 -7.93 -28.74 15.77
CA PRO A 55 -8.28 -28.15 14.48
C PRO A 55 -8.66 -26.66 14.55
N LYS A 56 -9.26 -26.22 15.67
CA LYS A 56 -9.66 -24.82 15.85
C LYS A 56 -8.46 -23.91 16.11
N GLU A 57 -7.52 -24.39 16.91
CA GLU A 57 -6.27 -23.69 17.24
C GLU A 57 -5.41 -23.55 15.98
N THR A 58 -5.28 -24.62 15.20
CA THR A 58 -4.55 -24.61 13.92
C THR A 58 -5.11 -23.56 12.97
N VAL A 59 -6.44 -23.56 12.72
CA VAL A 59 -7.07 -22.59 11.81
C VAL A 59 -6.89 -21.15 12.31
N MET A 60 -6.99 -20.91 13.61
CA MET A 60 -6.81 -19.58 14.18
C MET A 60 -5.37 -19.08 14.03
N LEU A 61 -4.39 -19.95 14.31
CA LEU A 61 -2.97 -19.61 14.17
C LEU A 61 -2.57 -19.45 12.70
N GLU A 62 -3.11 -20.28 11.80
CA GLU A 62 -2.94 -20.13 10.36
C GLU A 62 -3.46 -18.77 9.88
N ASP A 63 -4.66 -18.35 10.27
CA ASP A 63 -5.20 -17.02 9.93
C ASP A 63 -4.29 -15.89 10.45
N ILE A 64 -3.74 -16.06 11.65
CA ILE A 64 -2.84 -15.05 12.23
C ILE A 64 -1.54 -14.95 11.44
N VAL A 65 -0.91 -16.09 11.16
CA VAL A 65 0.42 -16.17 10.54
C VAL A 65 0.37 -15.88 9.04
N VAL A 66 -0.65 -16.39 8.34
CA VAL A 66 -0.79 -16.26 6.88
C VAL A 66 -1.35 -14.89 6.50
N GLN A 67 -2.17 -14.27 7.36
CA GLN A 67 -2.89 -13.06 6.98
C GLN A 67 -2.77 -11.90 7.96
N THR A 68 -3.13 -12.08 9.22
CA THR A 68 -3.20 -10.97 10.19
C THR A 68 -1.84 -10.29 10.36
N LEU A 69 -0.78 -11.06 10.60
CA LEU A 69 0.56 -10.54 10.75
C LEU A 69 1.11 -9.97 9.43
N PRO A 70 1.11 -10.70 8.29
CA PRO A 70 1.54 -10.16 7.00
C PRO A 70 0.84 -8.88 6.58
N SER A 71 -0.50 -8.82 6.65
CA SER A 71 -1.27 -7.63 6.27
C SER A 71 -0.98 -6.43 7.18
N SER A 72 -0.63 -6.66 8.44
CA SER A 72 -0.29 -5.59 9.39
C SER A 72 1.09 -4.98 9.17
N THR A 73 1.97 -5.62 8.37
CA THR A 73 3.30 -5.07 8.06
C THR A 73 3.28 -3.86 7.12
N VAL A 74 2.10 -3.42 6.65
CA VAL A 74 1.93 -2.14 5.95
C VAL A 74 1.98 -0.92 6.88
N TYR A 75 1.79 -1.14 8.19
CA TYR A 75 1.85 -0.08 9.20
C TYR A 75 3.27 0.05 9.74
N ARG A 76 3.86 1.24 9.62
CA ARG A 76 5.19 1.55 10.16
C ARG A 76 5.28 1.33 11.68
N THR A 77 4.23 1.66 12.42
CA THR A 77 4.19 1.44 13.88
C THR A 77 4.31 -0.05 14.22
N VAL A 78 3.60 -0.90 13.49
CA VAL A 78 3.67 -2.36 13.65
C VAL A 78 5.07 -2.88 13.27
N LEU A 79 5.67 -2.39 12.17
CA LEU A 79 7.03 -2.77 11.79
C LEU A 79 8.09 -2.39 12.82
N LYS A 80 7.94 -1.23 13.47
CA LYS A 80 8.84 -0.82 14.58
C LYS A 80 8.73 -1.75 15.76
N GLU A 81 7.51 -2.10 16.14
CA GLU A 81 7.28 -3.03 17.24
C GLU A 81 7.83 -4.42 16.89
N LEU A 82 7.59 -4.90 15.67
CA LEU A 82 8.17 -6.16 15.18
C LEU A 82 9.70 -6.14 15.21
N ASP A 83 10.36 -5.07 14.74
CA ASP A 83 11.83 -4.95 14.76
C ASP A 83 12.37 -5.02 16.19
N MET A 84 11.71 -4.35 17.14
CA MET A 84 12.08 -4.43 18.55
C MET A 84 11.90 -5.85 19.10
N GLN A 85 10.75 -6.49 18.85
CA GLN A 85 10.49 -7.85 19.34
C GLN A 85 11.46 -8.86 18.73
N LEU A 86 11.71 -8.81 17.43
CA LEU A 86 12.63 -9.70 16.71
C LEU A 86 14.08 -9.55 17.19
N GLN A 87 14.50 -8.38 17.67
CA GLN A 87 15.83 -8.19 18.28
C GLN A 87 15.96 -8.80 19.68
N THR A 88 14.85 -8.96 20.40
CA THR A 88 14.84 -9.52 21.76
C THR A 88 14.64 -11.02 21.80
N VAL A 89 14.21 -11.61 20.68
CA VAL A 89 13.98 -13.04 20.57
C VAL A 89 15.16 -13.61 19.81
N ASP A 90 15.74 -14.70 20.32
CA ASP A 90 16.72 -15.46 19.56
C ASP A 90 16.00 -16.29 18.50
N VAL A 91 15.48 -15.60 17.48
CA VAL A 91 14.71 -16.20 16.39
C VAL A 91 15.61 -17.11 15.58
N VAL A 92 16.90 -16.79 15.48
CA VAL A 92 17.87 -17.59 14.73
C VAL A 92 18.14 -18.90 15.45
N ASP A 93 18.37 -18.89 16.77
CA ASP A 93 18.53 -20.13 17.54
C ASP A 93 17.22 -20.94 17.57
N ALA A 94 16.08 -20.28 17.75
CA ALA A 94 14.77 -20.94 17.68
C ALA A 94 14.50 -21.56 16.29
N MET A 95 14.92 -20.90 15.20
CA MET A 95 14.78 -21.40 13.83
C MET A 95 15.81 -22.48 13.46
N ALA A 96 17.01 -22.44 14.02
CA ALA A 96 18.02 -23.48 13.85
C ALA A 96 17.58 -24.80 14.50
N ASP A 97 16.89 -24.74 15.64
CA ASP A 97 16.24 -25.90 16.26
C ASP A 97 14.98 -26.38 15.47
N LEU A 98 14.38 -25.49 14.66
CA LEU A 98 13.20 -25.78 13.82
C LEU A 98 13.52 -26.56 12.52
N ASP A 99 14.78 -26.65 12.09
CA ASP A 99 15.17 -27.44 10.90
C ASP A 99 14.85 -28.95 11.08
N VAL A 100 14.71 -29.40 12.34
CA VAL A 100 14.28 -30.75 12.75
C VAL A 100 12.74 -30.90 12.72
N LEU A 101 11.99 -29.80 12.58
CA LEU A 101 10.54 -29.72 12.77
C LEU A 101 9.73 -29.46 11.48
N HIS A 102 10.31 -29.75 10.31
CA HIS A 102 9.66 -29.70 8.97
C HIS A 102 8.30 -30.45 8.85
N ASN A 103 7.84 -31.14 9.89
CA ASN A 103 6.54 -31.81 9.97
C ASN A 103 5.39 -30.94 10.51
N PHE A 104 5.58 -29.62 10.67
CA PHE A 104 4.53 -28.73 11.19
C PHE A 104 3.89 -27.85 10.10
N THR A 105 2.55 -27.87 10.03
CA THR A 105 1.75 -27.13 9.02
C THR A 105 1.99 -25.62 9.03
N LEU A 106 2.42 -25.07 10.18
CA LEU A 106 2.62 -23.64 10.39
C LEU A 106 4.02 -23.13 10.04
N TYR A 107 5.01 -24.01 9.87
CA TYR A 107 6.42 -23.59 9.69
C TYR A 107 6.61 -22.76 8.41
N GLY A 108 6.24 -23.29 7.24
CA GLY A 108 6.40 -22.59 5.97
C GLY A 108 5.65 -21.24 5.89
N PRO A 109 4.39 -21.17 6.35
CA PRO A 109 3.68 -19.90 6.53
C PRO A 109 4.42 -18.90 7.43
N PHE A 110 4.93 -19.35 8.58
CA PHE A 110 5.60 -18.49 9.54
C PHE A 110 6.95 -17.97 9.03
N GLU A 111 7.74 -18.83 8.39
CA GLU A 111 8.98 -18.46 7.70
C GLU A 111 8.71 -17.40 6.61
N SER A 112 7.65 -17.60 5.82
CA SER A 112 7.24 -16.65 4.78
C SER A 112 6.84 -15.29 5.36
N PHE A 113 6.15 -15.27 6.49
CA PHE A 113 5.86 -14.06 7.25
C PHE A 113 7.15 -13.37 7.72
N LEU A 114 8.08 -14.09 8.36
CA LEU A 114 9.34 -13.52 8.86
C LEU A 114 10.15 -12.88 7.73
N ARG A 115 10.26 -13.56 6.58
CA ARG A 115 10.93 -13.01 5.39
C ARG A 115 10.30 -11.68 4.95
N LEU A 116 8.96 -11.62 4.87
CA LEU A 116 8.25 -10.39 4.53
C LEU A 116 8.47 -9.28 5.57
N ALA A 117 8.42 -9.63 6.87
CA ALA A 117 8.64 -8.69 7.95
C ALA A 117 10.04 -8.09 7.90
N TYR A 118 11.09 -8.91 7.74
CA TYR A 118 12.47 -8.44 7.61
C TYR A 118 12.67 -7.55 6.38
N GLU A 119 12.12 -7.93 5.22
CA GLU A 119 12.17 -7.11 4.00
C GLU A 119 11.57 -5.72 4.24
N ARG A 120 10.39 -5.66 4.87
CA ARG A 120 9.69 -4.41 5.16
C ARG A 120 10.34 -3.60 6.29
N ILE A 121 10.93 -4.25 7.29
CA ILE A 121 11.73 -3.59 8.34
C ILE A 121 12.97 -2.95 7.72
N ALA A 122 13.68 -3.64 6.85
CA ALA A 122 14.84 -3.10 6.13
C ALA A 122 14.44 -1.90 5.26
N PHE A 123 13.31 -2.00 4.56
CA PHE A 123 12.76 -0.87 3.80
C PHE A 123 12.34 0.29 4.70
N MET A 124 11.65 0.03 5.81
CA MET A 124 11.30 1.05 6.81
C MET A 124 12.53 1.77 7.34
N LYS A 125 13.60 1.03 7.69
CA LYS A 125 14.87 1.61 8.13
C LYS A 125 15.50 2.48 7.04
N THR A 126 15.42 2.07 5.77
CA THR A 126 15.81 2.92 4.64
C THR A 126 14.98 4.20 4.58
N VAL A 127 13.64 4.11 4.66
CA VAL A 127 12.75 5.28 4.63
C VAL A 127 12.98 6.22 5.83
N ASP A 128 13.30 5.68 7.00
CA ASP A 128 13.57 6.43 8.23
C ASP A 128 14.97 7.05 8.25
N SER A 129 15.97 6.36 7.71
CA SER A 129 17.38 6.81 7.64
C SER A 129 17.68 7.70 6.45
N GLN A 130 16.76 7.82 5.49
CA GLN A 130 16.85 8.79 4.40
C GLN A 130 16.79 10.22 4.95
N ASP A 131 17.95 10.69 5.41
CA ASP A 131 18.45 12.07 5.40
C ASP A 131 18.88 12.50 3.98
N THR A 132 18.67 11.62 2.99
CA THR A 132 18.94 11.90 1.58
C THR A 132 18.06 13.03 1.11
N VAL A 133 18.55 13.78 0.12
CA VAL A 133 17.84 14.84 -0.58
C VAL A 133 16.60 14.23 -1.26
N SER A 134 15.54 13.98 -0.49
CA SER A 134 14.30 13.45 -1.02
C SER A 134 13.68 14.59 -1.79
N ARG A 135 13.50 14.43 -3.11
CA ARG A 135 12.76 15.41 -3.88
C ARG A 135 11.28 15.33 -3.53
N LYS A 136 10.63 16.47 -3.45
CA LYS A 136 9.18 16.60 -3.26
C LYS A 136 8.61 17.48 -4.34
N ALA A 137 7.39 17.15 -4.74
CA ALA A 137 6.59 17.99 -5.61
C ALA A 137 5.72 18.92 -4.76
N CYS A 138 5.46 20.13 -5.25
CA CYS A 138 4.45 20.99 -4.64
C CYS A 138 3.07 20.37 -4.84
N ASP A 139 2.33 20.21 -3.73
CA ASP A 139 0.95 19.68 -3.76
C ASP A 139 -0.05 20.64 -4.41
N ASN A 140 0.28 21.93 -4.56
CA ASN A 140 -0.43 22.80 -5.49
C ASN A 140 -0.20 22.31 -6.93
N MET A 141 -1.23 21.70 -7.52
CA MET A 141 -1.17 21.10 -8.85
C MET A 141 -0.90 22.11 -9.96
N GLN A 142 -1.21 23.39 -9.75
CA GLN A 142 -0.92 24.44 -10.72
C GLN A 142 0.55 24.88 -10.72
N CYS A 143 1.31 24.56 -9.66
CA CYS A 143 2.71 24.97 -9.53
C CYS A 143 3.67 24.03 -10.27
N GLY A 144 3.54 22.71 -10.10
CA GLY A 144 4.40 21.75 -10.79
C GLY A 144 5.82 21.60 -10.22
N LEU A 145 6.29 22.50 -9.35
CA LEU A 145 7.69 22.49 -8.85
C LEU A 145 8.05 21.18 -8.16
N ILE A 146 9.21 20.61 -8.54
CA ILE A 146 9.85 19.47 -7.87
C ILE A 146 11.24 19.93 -7.43
N ASP A 147 11.52 19.87 -6.13
CA ASP A 147 12.81 20.31 -5.58
C ASP A 147 13.13 19.51 -4.29
N GLU A 148 14.24 19.81 -3.63
CA GLU A 148 14.61 19.21 -2.35
C GLU A 148 13.52 19.40 -1.29
N LYS A 149 13.15 18.35 -0.56
CA LYS A 149 12.12 18.38 0.50
C LYS A 149 12.34 19.49 1.54
N SER A 150 13.61 19.82 1.81
CA SER A 150 14.02 20.91 2.71
C SER A 150 13.43 22.28 2.30
N LYS A 151 13.18 22.48 1.00
CA LYS A 151 12.60 23.72 0.45
C LYS A 151 11.07 23.76 0.50
N PHE A 152 10.43 22.67 0.93
CA PHE A 152 8.97 22.60 1.04
C PHE A 152 8.52 22.74 2.49
N LYS A 153 7.42 23.45 2.68
CA LYS A 153 6.72 23.56 3.95
C LYS A 153 5.57 22.56 3.96
N ARG A 154 5.40 21.84 5.07
CA ARG A 154 4.23 20.98 5.25
C ARG A 154 3.05 21.80 5.75
N CYS A 155 1.84 21.37 5.39
CA CYS A 155 0.65 21.85 6.09
C CYS A 155 0.81 21.59 7.60
N SER A 156 0.71 22.64 8.41
CA SER A 156 0.89 22.55 9.87
C SER A 156 -0.17 21.66 10.53
N HIS A 157 -1.33 21.56 9.89
CA HIS A 157 -2.50 20.89 10.43
C HIS A 157 -2.50 19.38 10.15
N CYS A 158 -2.53 18.95 8.88
CA CYS A 158 -2.53 17.53 8.52
C CYS A 158 -1.13 16.89 8.39
N LYS A 159 -0.08 17.70 8.17
CA LYS A 159 1.31 17.27 7.94
C LYS A 159 1.51 16.29 6.75
N SER A 160 0.49 16.09 5.92
CA SER A 160 0.47 15.10 4.83
C SER A 160 0.83 15.64 3.45
N VAL A 161 0.74 16.97 3.25
CA VAL A 161 1.02 17.69 1.99
C VAL A 161 2.14 18.72 2.16
N TYR A 162 2.81 19.06 1.06
CA TYR A 162 4.02 19.87 0.94
C TYR A 162 3.84 21.00 -0.08
N TYR A 163 4.19 22.23 0.29
CA TYR A 163 4.10 23.42 -0.54
C TYR A 163 5.42 24.16 -0.63
N CYS A 164 5.80 24.62 -1.82
CA CYS A 164 7.00 25.42 -2.00
C CYS A 164 6.84 26.85 -1.46
N SER A 165 5.60 27.34 -1.35
CA SER A 165 5.29 28.67 -0.83
C SER A 165 3.94 28.74 -0.10
N PRO A 166 3.74 29.73 0.79
CA PRO A 166 2.44 29.98 1.40
C PRO A 166 1.32 30.26 0.39
N ASP A 167 1.64 30.86 -0.76
CA ASP A 167 0.64 31.15 -1.79
C ASP A 167 0.18 29.86 -2.48
N CYS A 168 1.08 28.90 -2.71
CA CYS A 168 0.70 27.58 -3.18
C CYS A 168 -0.22 26.85 -2.19
N GLN A 169 0.03 26.99 -0.88
CA GLN A 169 -0.86 26.44 0.14
C GLN A 169 -2.25 27.09 0.10
N LYS A 170 -2.35 28.42 -0.02
CA LYS A 170 -3.64 29.14 -0.09
C LYS A 170 -4.46 28.73 -1.31
N ILE A 171 -3.81 28.59 -2.46
CA ILE A 171 -4.44 28.11 -3.69
C ILE A 171 -4.97 26.69 -3.45
N ASP A 172 -4.14 25.75 -2.98
CA ASP A 172 -4.58 24.38 -2.75
C ASP A 172 -5.69 24.28 -1.69
N TRP A 173 -5.66 25.15 -0.66
CA TRP A 173 -6.68 25.23 0.39
C TRP A 173 -8.08 25.45 -0.17
N THR A 174 -8.25 26.35 -1.14
CA THR A 174 -9.55 26.62 -1.78
C THR A 174 -9.94 25.60 -2.83
N HIS A 175 -9.00 24.76 -3.29
CA HIS A 175 -9.24 23.74 -4.33
C HIS A 175 -9.48 22.33 -3.74
N GLY A 176 -9.91 22.24 -2.49
CA GLY A 176 -10.35 20.99 -1.85
C GLY A 176 -9.45 20.47 -0.73
N HIS A 177 -8.26 21.06 -0.52
CA HIS A 177 -7.40 20.62 0.58
C HIS A 177 -8.03 20.88 1.95
N ARG A 178 -8.86 21.92 2.11
CA ARG A 178 -9.51 22.23 3.39
C ARG A 178 -10.32 21.05 3.93
N GLU A 179 -11.20 20.50 3.10
CA GLU A 179 -12.10 19.41 3.45
C GLU A 179 -11.30 18.15 3.81
N ALA A 180 -10.31 17.83 2.98
CA ALA A 180 -9.42 16.69 3.20
C ALA A 180 -8.53 16.85 4.43
N CYS A 181 -8.04 18.07 4.68
CA CYS A 181 -7.24 18.39 5.85
C CYS A 181 -8.02 18.16 7.14
N HIS A 182 -9.30 18.58 7.21
CA HIS A 182 -10.13 18.36 8.39
C HIS A 182 -10.45 16.89 8.63
N ALA A 183 -10.74 16.14 7.57
CA ALA A 183 -11.01 14.72 7.70
C ALA A 183 -9.77 13.90 8.10
N SER A 184 -8.57 14.29 7.64
CA SER A 184 -7.33 13.66 8.07
C SER A 184 -7.05 13.79 9.58
N GLN A 185 -7.68 14.76 10.27
CA GLN A 185 -7.58 14.88 11.73
C GLN A 185 -8.37 13.79 12.48
N ARG A 186 -9.37 13.20 11.82
CA ARG A 186 -10.17 12.12 12.40
C ARG A 186 -9.51 10.76 12.22
N ASP A 187 -8.43 10.69 11.42
CA ASP A 187 -7.72 9.45 11.18
C ASP A 187 -6.61 9.23 12.22
N ASP A 188 -6.71 8.13 12.95
CA ASP A 188 -5.78 7.70 13.98
C ASP A 188 -4.45 7.15 13.45
N LEU A 189 -4.35 6.97 12.12
CA LEU A 189 -3.24 6.29 11.45
C LEU A 189 -1.91 7.03 11.65
N GLY A 190 -1.94 8.35 11.71
CA GLY A 190 -0.77 9.19 11.96
C GLY A 190 0.17 9.37 10.75
N ALA A 191 0.90 10.49 10.73
CA ALA A 191 1.70 10.93 9.59
C ALA A 191 2.82 9.96 9.19
N HIS A 192 3.38 9.22 10.15
CA HIS A 192 4.46 8.26 9.90
C HIS A 192 3.97 7.02 9.15
N ASN A 193 2.80 6.47 9.51
CA ASN A 193 2.19 5.35 8.78
C ASN A 193 1.82 5.78 7.36
N TYR A 194 1.18 6.94 7.20
CA TYR A 194 0.87 7.49 5.87
C TYR A 194 2.10 7.68 4.98
N SER A 195 3.19 8.20 5.54
CA SER A 195 4.43 8.43 4.80
C SER A 195 5.05 7.10 4.36
N PHE A 196 5.08 6.12 5.26
CA PHE A 196 5.59 4.79 4.95
C PHE A 196 4.73 4.04 3.94
N MET A 197 3.41 4.01 4.12
CA MET A 197 2.48 3.38 3.16
C MET A 197 2.62 3.96 1.76
N ARG A 198 2.74 5.30 1.64
CA ARG A 198 3.00 5.94 0.35
C ARG A 198 4.34 5.48 -0.25
N ALA A 199 5.39 5.37 0.56
CA ALA A 199 6.70 4.91 0.10
C ALA A 199 6.66 3.42 -0.33
N LEU A 200 5.98 2.58 0.45
CA LEU A 200 5.79 1.15 0.17
C LEU A 200 5.00 0.96 -1.12
N LEU A 201 3.86 1.64 -1.25
CA LEU A 201 3.05 1.65 -2.47
C LEU A 201 3.88 2.05 -3.69
N HIS A 202 4.66 3.12 -3.57
CA HIS A 202 5.50 3.59 -4.66
C HIS A 202 6.58 2.57 -5.04
N ARG A 203 7.28 1.98 -4.05
CA ARG A 203 8.25 0.91 -4.26
C ARG A 203 7.63 -0.26 -5.01
N ASP A 204 6.51 -0.77 -4.51
CA ASP A 204 5.87 -1.97 -5.04
C ASP A 204 5.27 -1.72 -6.45
N ILE A 205 4.72 -0.52 -6.69
CA ILE A 205 4.31 -0.11 -8.05
C ILE A 205 5.52 -0.06 -8.98
N MET A 206 6.65 0.50 -8.55
CA MET A 206 7.84 0.59 -9.39
C MET A 206 8.46 -0.77 -9.65
N GLU A 207 8.50 -1.65 -8.65
CA GLU A 207 8.99 -3.01 -8.79
C GLU A 207 8.10 -3.82 -9.74
N HIS A 208 6.78 -3.78 -9.56
CA HIS A 208 5.85 -4.42 -10.49
C HIS A 208 5.98 -3.83 -11.90
N ARG A 209 6.09 -2.50 -12.01
CA ARG A 209 6.33 -1.86 -13.31
C ARG A 209 7.62 -2.33 -13.93
N TYR A 210 8.70 -2.50 -13.17
CA TYR A 210 10.03 -2.88 -13.66
C TYR A 210 10.11 -4.35 -14.03
N GLN A 211 9.55 -5.24 -13.22
CA GLN A 211 9.49 -6.69 -13.50
C GLN A 211 8.60 -6.98 -14.71
N GLU A 212 7.49 -6.26 -14.87
CA GLU A 212 6.60 -6.39 -16.03
C GLU A 212 6.97 -5.45 -17.22
N PHE A 213 7.85 -4.46 -17.03
CA PHE A 213 8.20 -3.47 -18.07
C PHE A 213 8.79 -4.06 -19.35
N PRO A 214 9.66 -5.10 -19.30
CA PRO A 214 10.22 -5.71 -20.50
C PRO A 214 9.15 -6.37 -21.39
N ARG A 215 7.93 -6.58 -20.87
CA ARG A 215 6.79 -7.16 -21.61
C ARG A 215 5.86 -6.11 -22.25
N LEU A 216 6.26 -4.83 -22.27
CA LEU A 216 5.62 -3.73 -23.00
C LEU A 216 4.12 -3.60 -22.71
N LEU A 217 3.78 -2.66 -21.84
CA LEU A 217 2.42 -2.09 -21.72
C LEU A 217 1.34 -3.15 -21.64
N ASP A 218 1.15 -3.70 -20.45
CA ASP A 218 0.05 -4.59 -20.11
C ASP A 218 -1.17 -4.37 -21.05
N PRO A 219 -1.37 -5.25 -22.06
CA PRO A 219 -2.43 -5.10 -23.05
C PRO A 219 -3.79 -4.96 -22.37
N HIS A 220 -3.93 -5.53 -21.16
CA HIS A 220 -5.08 -5.36 -20.30
C HIS A 220 -5.25 -3.91 -19.84
N ARG A 221 -4.20 -3.27 -19.31
CA ARG A 221 -4.21 -1.85 -18.91
C ARG A 221 -4.57 -0.96 -20.10
N LEU A 222 -3.97 -1.16 -21.27
CA LEU A 222 -4.28 -0.40 -22.48
C LEU A 222 -5.71 -0.63 -22.99
N ALA A 223 -6.19 -1.88 -22.98
CA ALA A 223 -7.56 -2.22 -23.40
C ALA A 223 -8.61 -1.62 -22.45
N LEU A 224 -8.39 -1.73 -21.14
CA LEU A 224 -9.20 -1.05 -20.12
C LEU A 224 -9.18 0.45 -20.33
N MET A 225 -7.99 1.06 -20.55
CA MET A 225 -7.92 2.50 -20.80
C MET A 225 -8.77 2.91 -22.02
N ARG A 226 -8.67 2.16 -23.13
CA ARG A 226 -9.47 2.44 -24.34
C ARG A 226 -10.96 2.31 -24.07
N GLN A 227 -11.36 1.22 -23.41
CA GLN A 227 -12.76 0.97 -23.10
C GLN A 227 -13.33 2.06 -22.19
N THR A 228 -12.59 2.47 -21.15
CA THR A 228 -13.01 3.53 -20.22
C THR A 228 -13.07 4.89 -20.90
N VAL A 229 -12.06 5.26 -21.72
CA VAL A 229 -12.07 6.52 -22.47
C VAL A 229 -13.23 6.58 -23.47
N GLN A 230 -13.54 5.46 -24.14
CA GLN A 230 -14.65 5.39 -25.10
C GLN A 230 -16.02 5.40 -24.43
N LYS A 231 -16.20 4.68 -23.32
CA LYS A 231 -17.50 4.59 -22.62
C LYS A 231 -17.76 5.80 -21.72
N ASN A 232 -16.76 6.27 -20.98
CA ASN A 232 -16.87 7.31 -19.97
C ASN A 232 -15.59 8.17 -19.90
N PRO A 233 -15.39 9.14 -20.81
CA PRO A 233 -14.17 9.96 -20.91
C PRO A 233 -13.77 10.67 -19.61
N SER A 234 -14.76 10.97 -18.78
CA SER A 234 -14.64 11.67 -17.49
C SER A 234 -14.17 10.76 -16.34
N HIS A 235 -14.12 9.43 -16.52
CA HIS A 235 -13.82 8.50 -15.44
C HIS A 235 -12.30 8.27 -15.27
N PRO A 236 -11.79 8.37 -14.04
CA PRO A 236 -10.41 8.05 -13.71
C PRO A 236 -10.15 6.55 -13.78
N LEU A 237 -8.98 6.18 -14.29
CA LEU A 237 -8.43 4.85 -14.08
C LEU A 237 -7.65 4.84 -12.78
N VAL A 238 -7.85 3.81 -11.97
CA VAL A 238 -7.16 3.66 -10.69
C VAL A 238 -6.37 2.37 -10.71
N THR A 239 -5.11 2.44 -10.27
CA THR A 239 -4.32 1.25 -9.98
C THR A 239 -4.60 0.84 -8.54
N ILE A 240 -5.19 -0.32 -8.34
CA ILE A 240 -5.49 -0.87 -7.02
C ILE A 240 -4.34 -1.77 -6.60
N MET A 241 -3.88 -1.59 -5.36
CA MET A 241 -2.85 -2.38 -4.69
C MET A 241 -3.46 -2.96 -3.42
N ASP A 242 -3.74 -4.25 -3.43
CA ASP A 242 -4.44 -4.97 -2.37
C ASP A 242 -3.45 -5.69 -1.45
N TYR A 243 -3.30 -5.20 -0.22
CA TYR A 243 -2.36 -5.71 0.79
C TYR A 243 -3.05 -6.58 1.84
N THR A 244 -4.30 -7.01 1.61
CA THR A 244 -5.08 -7.76 2.60
C THR A 244 -4.49 -9.14 2.94
N ASP A 245 -3.61 -9.67 2.10
CA ASP A 245 -2.85 -10.92 2.33
C ASP A 245 -1.33 -10.65 2.53
N GLY A 246 -0.96 -9.44 2.90
CA GLY A 246 0.43 -9.04 3.15
C GLY A 246 1.17 -8.56 1.92
N LYS A 247 1.38 -9.42 0.91
CA LYS A 247 1.99 -9.00 -0.38
C LYS A 247 0.94 -8.33 -1.28
N PRO A 248 1.29 -7.24 -2.00
CA PRO A 248 0.31 -6.54 -2.81
C PRO A 248 -0.09 -7.34 -4.04
N MET A 249 -1.39 -7.44 -4.30
CA MET A 249 -1.91 -7.76 -5.63
C MET A 249 -2.24 -6.47 -6.37
N MET A 250 -1.69 -6.30 -7.58
CA MET A 250 -1.97 -5.16 -8.44
C MET A 250 -3.10 -5.47 -9.42
N ARG A 251 -4.02 -4.52 -9.59
CA ARG A 251 -5.01 -4.51 -10.69
C ARG A 251 -5.32 -3.09 -11.13
N VAL A 252 -5.93 -2.93 -12.30
CA VAL A 252 -6.35 -1.62 -12.83
C VAL A 252 -7.84 -1.68 -13.09
N GLU A 253 -8.59 -0.72 -12.55
CA GLU A 253 -10.03 -0.69 -12.66
C GLU A 253 -10.52 0.71 -13.05
N ASP A 254 -11.70 0.76 -13.71
CA ASP A 254 -12.47 1.98 -13.92
C ASP A 254 -13.44 2.16 -12.75
N VAL A 255 -13.08 3.04 -11.84
CA VAL A 255 -13.75 3.06 -10.55
C VAL A 255 -14.98 3.97 -10.62
N TYR A 256 -16.15 3.36 -10.85
CA TYR A 256 -17.45 3.90 -10.50
C TYR A 256 -17.93 3.19 -9.23
N TRP A 257 -17.48 3.64 -8.06
CA TRP A 257 -18.14 3.20 -6.82
C TRP A 257 -19.55 3.79 -6.83
N GLN A 258 -20.57 2.95 -7.00
CA GLN A 258 -21.95 3.35 -6.68
C GLN A 258 -21.94 3.82 -5.22
N ARG A 259 -22.35 5.07 -5.00
CA ARG A 259 -22.31 5.77 -3.70
C ARG A 259 -23.10 5.06 -2.58
N GLU A 260 -23.74 3.93 -2.83
CA GLU A 260 -24.87 3.47 -2.02
C GLU A 260 -24.59 2.35 -1.00
N GLU A 261 -23.43 1.67 -0.95
CA GLU A 261 -23.28 0.55 0.02
C GLU A 261 -21.97 0.44 0.83
N ASP A 262 -20.92 1.21 0.53
CA ASP A 262 -19.64 1.09 1.25
C ASP A 262 -19.35 2.29 2.17
N GLU A 263 -19.99 2.32 3.35
CA GLU A 263 -19.82 3.33 4.42
C GLU A 263 -18.41 3.36 5.09
N LEU A 264 -17.39 2.71 4.51
CA LEU A 264 -16.04 2.60 5.10
C LEU A 264 -14.94 3.36 4.35
N CYS A 265 -15.29 4.18 3.35
CA CYS A 265 -14.32 4.99 2.63
C CYS A 265 -14.09 6.35 3.31
N HIS A 266 -12.99 6.49 4.07
CA HIS A 266 -12.39 7.81 4.38
C HIS A 266 -11.73 8.47 3.15
N VAL A 267 -12.10 8.04 1.93
CA VAL A 267 -11.48 8.44 0.68
C VAL A 267 -12.14 9.73 0.19
N HIS A 268 -11.39 10.84 0.16
CA HIS A 268 -11.78 12.09 -0.51
C HIS A 268 -11.70 11.92 -2.02
N TRP A 269 -12.52 11.01 -2.55
CA TRP A 269 -12.57 10.65 -3.95
C TRP A 269 -12.70 11.89 -4.83
N ASP A 270 -13.64 12.78 -4.49
CA ASP A 270 -13.92 14.01 -5.22
C ASP A 270 -12.71 14.96 -5.26
N GLU A 271 -11.90 15.02 -4.20
CA GLU A 271 -10.66 15.80 -4.20
C GLU A 271 -9.61 15.19 -5.12
N HIS A 272 -9.39 13.87 -5.04
CA HIS A 272 -8.41 13.18 -5.89
C HIS A 272 -8.80 13.22 -7.37
N ILE A 273 -10.09 13.12 -7.68
CA ILE A 273 -10.61 13.24 -9.05
C ILE A 273 -10.49 14.68 -9.52
N SER A 274 -10.83 15.65 -8.67
CA SER A 274 -10.59 17.07 -8.97
C SER A 274 -9.11 17.32 -9.23
N ARG A 275 -8.20 16.83 -8.37
CA ARG A 275 -6.74 16.95 -8.55
C ARG A 275 -6.29 16.34 -9.88
N MET A 276 -6.84 15.20 -10.29
CA MET A 276 -6.54 14.56 -11.57
C MET A 276 -7.06 15.38 -12.76
N ALA A 277 -8.30 15.87 -12.69
CA ALA A 277 -8.94 16.69 -13.72
C ALA A 277 -8.24 18.04 -13.92
N HIS A 278 -7.72 18.64 -12.84
CA HIS A 278 -6.96 19.89 -12.89
C HIS A 278 -5.49 19.68 -13.31
N SER A 279 -5.00 18.44 -13.34
CA SER A 279 -3.66 18.16 -13.86
C SER A 279 -3.64 18.37 -15.37
N ARG A 280 -3.08 19.51 -15.82
CA ARG A 280 -2.84 19.72 -17.24
C ARG A 280 -2.06 18.51 -17.77
N HIS A 281 -2.55 17.93 -18.85
CA HIS A 281 -1.98 16.78 -19.54
C HIS A 281 -2.24 15.40 -18.91
N GLY A 282 -2.80 15.22 -17.71
CA GLY A 282 -3.01 13.87 -17.16
C GLY A 282 -1.73 13.18 -16.66
N ARG A 283 -0.81 13.99 -16.09
CA ARG A 283 0.42 13.51 -15.45
C ARG A 283 0.20 12.96 -14.04
N MET A 284 -1.04 12.94 -13.57
CA MET A 284 -1.42 12.38 -12.27
C MET A 284 -2.00 10.99 -12.45
N GLU A 285 -1.40 10.02 -11.77
CA GLU A 285 -1.95 8.67 -11.63
C GLU A 285 -2.58 8.51 -10.25
N LEU A 286 -3.72 7.81 -10.20
CA LEU A 286 -4.40 7.47 -8.96
C LEU A 286 -4.10 6.01 -8.58
N HIS A 287 -3.75 5.83 -7.30
CA HIS A 287 -3.41 4.56 -6.73
C HIS A 287 -4.25 4.33 -5.47
N LEU A 288 -5.01 3.23 -5.43
CA LEU A 288 -5.81 2.84 -4.29
C LEU A 288 -5.11 1.71 -3.55
N MET A 289 -4.72 1.96 -2.31
CA MET A 289 -4.23 0.93 -1.41
C MET A 289 -5.40 0.36 -0.61
N ILE A 290 -5.58 -0.96 -0.63
CA ILE A 290 -6.55 -1.68 0.20
C ILE A 290 -5.77 -2.42 1.28
N VAL A 291 -6.12 -2.19 2.54
CA VAL A 291 -5.49 -2.85 3.69
C VAL A 291 -6.57 -3.43 4.61
N LEU A 292 -6.22 -4.48 5.36
CA LEU A 292 -7.08 -4.92 6.46
C LEU A 292 -7.03 -3.91 7.61
N ASP A 293 -8.20 -3.65 8.18
CA ASP A 293 -8.43 -2.82 9.37
C ASP A 293 -9.25 -3.61 10.39
N GLY A 294 -8.90 -4.89 10.55
CA GLY A 294 -9.60 -5.86 11.39
C GLY A 294 -9.33 -7.30 10.95
N PRO A 295 -9.89 -8.29 11.67
CA PRO A 295 -9.77 -9.70 11.30
C PRO A 295 -10.53 -10.01 9.99
N LYS A 296 -10.03 -10.95 9.18
CA LYS A 296 -10.57 -11.28 7.85
C LYS A 296 -12.08 -11.54 7.84
N ASN A 297 -12.56 -12.27 8.85
CA ASN A 297 -13.97 -12.70 8.96
C ASN A 297 -14.96 -11.52 9.04
N TRP A 298 -14.46 -10.32 9.35
CA TRP A 298 -15.25 -9.11 9.55
C TRP A 298 -15.16 -8.16 8.35
N ARG A 299 -14.30 -8.46 7.37
CA ARG A 299 -14.08 -7.68 6.13
C ARG A 299 -13.93 -6.17 6.35
N HIS A 300 -13.42 -5.74 7.50
CA HIS A 300 -13.05 -4.33 7.70
C HIS A 300 -11.83 -4.05 6.84
N VAL A 301 -12.06 -3.40 5.70
CA VAL A 301 -11.02 -2.95 4.79
C VAL A 301 -10.92 -1.44 4.87
N ARG A 302 -9.69 -0.95 4.99
CA ARG A 302 -9.40 0.47 4.84
C ARG A 302 -8.88 0.71 3.45
N ARG A 303 -9.47 1.69 2.78
CA ARG A 303 -9.11 2.11 1.43
C ARG A 303 -8.43 3.46 1.52
N LEU A 304 -7.19 3.55 1.04
CA LEU A 304 -6.37 4.76 1.07
C LEU A 304 -6.02 5.16 -0.36
N MET A 305 -6.44 6.36 -0.75
CA MET A 305 -6.13 6.89 -2.07
C MET A 305 -4.83 7.69 -2.03
N PHE A 306 -3.96 7.43 -2.99
CA PHE A 306 -2.74 8.15 -3.21
C PHE A 306 -2.69 8.64 -4.66
N SER A 307 -2.18 9.84 -4.84
CA SER A 307 -1.97 10.43 -6.15
C SER A 307 -0.48 10.59 -6.38
N GLN A 308 0.01 10.15 -7.55
CA GLN A 308 1.42 10.23 -7.92
C GLN A 308 1.58 11.03 -9.21
N ARG A 309 2.56 11.94 -9.23
CA ARG A 309 3.01 12.57 -10.49
C ARG A 309 3.89 11.60 -11.27
N SER A 310 3.57 11.42 -12.54
CA SER A 310 4.42 10.74 -13.51
C SER A 310 5.43 11.74 -14.08
N ASP A 311 6.71 11.39 -14.04
CA ASP A 311 7.80 12.15 -14.67
C ASP A 311 7.82 11.99 -16.21
N ARG A 312 6.94 11.16 -16.77
CA ARG A 312 6.82 10.97 -18.21
C ARG A 312 5.81 11.96 -18.82
N PRO A 313 6.01 12.41 -20.08
CA PRO A 313 4.93 13.02 -20.85
C PRO A 313 3.71 12.13 -20.73
N SER A 314 2.55 12.73 -20.50
CA SER A 314 1.39 11.97 -20.09
C SER A 314 1.09 10.86 -21.08
N PHE A 315 1.02 9.65 -20.53
CA PHE A 315 0.69 8.46 -21.28
C PHE A 315 -0.65 8.64 -22.01
N ARG A 316 -1.56 9.43 -21.43
CA ARG A 316 -2.87 9.78 -21.98
C ARG A 316 -2.78 10.70 -23.22
N GLU A 317 -1.89 11.68 -23.28
CA GLU A 317 -1.76 12.53 -24.49
C GLU A 317 -1.03 11.81 -25.61
N GLY A 318 0.01 11.03 -25.28
CA GLY A 318 0.63 10.11 -26.22
C GLY A 318 -0.43 9.20 -26.85
N LEU A 319 -1.20 8.47 -26.03
CA LEU A 319 -2.25 7.52 -26.42
C LEU A 319 -3.42 8.13 -27.18
N VAL A 320 -3.93 9.29 -26.78
CA VAL A 320 -4.96 10.00 -27.56
C VAL A 320 -4.42 10.32 -28.95
N HIS A 321 -3.16 10.77 -29.07
CA HIS A 321 -2.50 10.95 -30.36
C HIS A 321 -2.31 9.63 -31.14
N ILE A 322 -2.00 8.50 -30.47
CA ILE A 322 -1.85 7.16 -31.10
C ILE A 322 -3.16 6.69 -31.74
N PHE A 323 -4.29 6.96 -31.09
CA PHE A 323 -5.60 6.42 -31.48
C PHE A 323 -6.45 7.38 -32.31
N THR A 324 -5.98 8.60 -32.56
CA THR A 324 -6.67 9.58 -33.42
C THR A 324 -5.90 9.96 -34.68
N GLN A 325 -4.70 9.41 -34.91
CA GLN A 325 -3.93 9.65 -36.14
C GLN A 325 -4.45 8.80 -37.31
N PRO A 326 -4.89 9.42 -38.42
CA PRO A 326 -5.36 8.70 -39.62
C PRO A 326 -4.26 7.87 -40.29
N GLU A 327 -3.00 8.30 -40.17
CA GLU A 327 -1.81 7.68 -40.79
C GLU A 327 -1.45 6.30 -40.20
N LEU A 328 -2.05 5.93 -39.06
CA LEU A 328 -1.84 4.67 -38.36
C LEU A 328 -3.01 3.68 -38.55
N GLU A 329 -4.04 4.05 -39.33
CA GLU A 329 -5.14 3.15 -39.68
C GLU A 329 -4.64 1.90 -40.42
N GLY A 330 -4.97 0.71 -39.88
CA GLY A 330 -4.53 -0.59 -40.41
C GLY A 330 -3.36 -1.25 -39.67
N LYS A 331 -2.61 -0.53 -38.83
CA LYS A 331 -1.56 -1.11 -37.96
C LYS A 331 -2.14 -1.67 -36.66
N ASN A 332 -1.61 -2.77 -36.16
CA ASN A 332 -2.00 -3.30 -34.86
C ASN A 332 -1.43 -2.42 -33.72
N ASP A 333 -1.98 -2.62 -32.53
CA ASP A 333 -1.68 -1.77 -31.37
C ASP A 333 -0.20 -1.75 -30.99
N PHE A 334 0.49 -2.88 -31.19
CA PHE A 334 1.89 -3.04 -30.87
C PHE A 334 2.79 -2.26 -31.84
N GLU A 335 2.48 -2.31 -33.13
CA GLU A 335 3.20 -1.57 -34.18
C GLU A 335 3.08 -0.06 -33.97
N ARG A 336 1.89 0.43 -33.62
CA ARG A 336 1.66 1.86 -33.35
C ARG A 336 2.46 2.38 -32.15
N ILE A 337 2.60 1.54 -31.12
CA ILE A 337 3.35 1.86 -29.89
C ILE A 337 4.85 1.91 -30.15
N GLU A 338 5.39 0.97 -30.94
CA GLU A 338 6.82 0.90 -31.20
C GLU A 338 7.31 2.08 -32.07
N GLU A 339 6.54 2.50 -33.07
CA GLU A 339 6.88 3.66 -33.90
C GLU A 339 6.97 4.97 -33.08
N LEU A 340 6.08 5.14 -32.10
CA LEU A 340 6.09 6.30 -31.21
C LEU A 340 7.15 6.21 -30.11
N ARG A 341 7.49 4.99 -29.66
CA ARG A 341 8.65 4.76 -28.79
C ARG A 341 9.95 5.14 -29.49
N VAL A 342 10.07 4.85 -30.80
CA VAL A 342 11.20 5.27 -31.62
C VAL A 342 11.19 6.79 -31.84
N ALA A 343 10.04 7.39 -32.17
CA ALA A 343 9.91 8.82 -32.37
C ALA A 343 10.20 9.65 -31.09
N SER A 344 9.73 9.18 -29.92
CA SER A 344 9.97 9.84 -28.62
C SER A 344 11.41 9.74 -28.16
N ARG A 345 12.10 8.62 -28.42
CA ARG A 345 13.55 8.49 -28.18
C ARG A 345 14.34 9.48 -29.03
N ASN A 346 13.96 9.66 -30.30
CA ASN A 346 14.62 10.58 -31.22
C ASN A 346 14.36 12.06 -30.86
N ALA A 347 13.22 12.39 -30.25
CA ALA A 347 12.90 13.73 -29.78
C ALA A 347 13.66 14.15 -28.51
N VAL A 348 14.05 13.19 -27.66
CA VAL A 348 14.82 13.45 -26.43
C VAL A 348 16.31 13.73 -26.73
N SER A 349 16.82 13.30 -27.88
CA SER A 349 18.20 13.56 -28.33
C SER A 349 18.47 14.97 -28.90
N ILE A 350 17.52 15.91 -28.82
CA ILE A 350 17.63 17.27 -29.39
C ILE A 350 17.58 18.38 -28.31
N HIS A 351 17.62 18.05 -27.01
CA HIS A 351 17.71 19.05 -25.93
C HIS A 351 18.83 18.80 -24.93
#